data_AF-A0A938JG10-F1
#
_entry.id   AF-A0A938JG10-F1
#
_cell.length_a   1.000
_cell.length_b   1.000
_cell.length_c   1.000
_cell.angle_alpha   90.00
_cell.angle_beta   90.00
_cell.angle_gamma   90.00
#
_symmetry.space_group_name_H-M   'P 1'
#
loop_
_entity.id
_entity.type
_entity.pdbx_description
1 polymer ?
#
loop_
_entity_poly.entity_id
_entity_poly.type
_entity_poly.pdbx_seq_one_letter_code
_entity_poly.pdbx_strand_id
1 'polypeptide(L)'
;MSDCSPCTCGDALARVYDYLDSELDAASAVAIAGHLQECPDCAEQYRLEQVVKSLVHRTCCEERAPEALRVRIVARISEVRITYRRQS
;
A
#
# COMPACT_ATOMS: atom_id res chain seq x y z
N MET A 1 -10.28 16.94 -25.88
CA MET A 1 -9.97 17.40 -24.51
C MET A 1 -10.87 16.58 -23.60
N SER A 2 -10.34 15.50 -23.03
CA SER A 2 -11.13 14.49 -22.31
C SER A 2 -10.85 14.66 -20.83
N ASP A 3 -11.74 15.35 -20.13
CA ASP A 3 -11.72 15.45 -18.66
C ASP A 3 -13.14 15.27 -18.14
N CYS A 4 -13.46 14.04 -17.74
CA CYS A 4 -14.59 13.74 -16.87
C CYS A 4 -14.37 12.44 -16.07
N SER A 5 -13.15 12.25 -15.55
CA SER A 5 -12.86 11.26 -14.50
C SER A 5 -12.23 12.02 -13.31
N PRO A 6 -12.54 11.68 -12.04
CA PRO A 6 -12.15 12.49 -10.86
C PRO A 6 -10.64 12.59 -10.61
N CYS A 7 -9.81 11.98 -11.45
CA CYS A 7 -8.35 12.02 -11.39
C CYS A 7 -7.81 12.08 -12.83
N THR A 8 -6.95 13.06 -13.10
CA THR A 8 -6.25 13.19 -14.39
C THR A 8 -5.01 12.27 -14.42
N CYS A 9 -4.50 11.95 -15.61
CA CYS A 9 -3.26 11.16 -15.73
C CYS A 9 -2.08 11.82 -15.00
N GLY A 10 -2.03 13.16 -15.00
CA GLY A 10 -0.99 13.93 -14.30
C GLY A 10 -1.07 13.75 -12.78
N ASP A 11 -2.28 13.79 -12.22
CA ASP A 11 -2.48 13.59 -10.77
C ASP A 11 -2.18 12.14 -10.35
N ALA A 12 -2.57 11.17 -11.18
CA ALA A 12 -2.29 9.75 -10.93
C ALA A 12 -0.78 9.48 -10.85
N LEU A 13 0.00 10.03 -11.80
CA LEU A 13 1.45 9.86 -11.83
C LEU A 13 2.15 10.66 -10.73
N ALA A 14 1.69 11.87 -10.41
CA ALA A 14 2.27 12.70 -9.36
C ALA A 14 2.16 12.04 -7.97
N ARG A 15 1.10 11.25 -7.75
CA ARG A 15 0.81 10.59 -6.46
C ARG A 15 0.96 9.07 -6.50
N VAL A 16 1.63 8.55 -7.53
CA VAL A 16 1.79 7.11 -7.74
C VAL A 16 2.58 6.46 -6.60
N TYR A 17 3.58 7.15 -6.05
CA TYR A 17 4.38 6.66 -4.93
C TYR A 17 3.58 6.65 -3.64
N ASP A 18 2.88 7.74 -3.30
CA ASP A 18 1.99 7.78 -2.13
C ASP A 18 0.95 6.64 -2.18
N TYR A 19 0.41 6.35 -3.39
CA TYR A 19 -0.50 5.23 -3.60
C TYR A 19 0.19 3.87 -3.41
N LEU A 20 1.43 3.70 -3.91
CA LEU A 20 2.24 2.50 -3.71
C LEU A 20 2.63 2.26 -2.24
N ASP A 21 2.81 3.32 -1.46
CA ASP A 21 3.14 3.27 -0.04
C ASP A 21 1.91 3.20 0.86
N SER A 22 0.70 3.24 0.28
CA SER A 22 -0.57 3.30 1.01
C SER A 22 -0.68 4.50 1.96
N GLU A 23 -0.06 5.62 1.58
CA GLU A 23 -0.02 6.87 2.35
C GLU A 23 -1.14 7.86 1.96
N LEU A 24 -1.99 7.47 1.00
CA LEU A 24 -3.14 8.26 0.58
C LEU A 24 -4.36 8.06 1.47
N ASP A 25 -5.17 9.12 1.56
CA ASP A 25 -6.52 9.00 2.10
C ASP A 25 -7.40 8.10 1.22
N ALA A 26 -8.45 7.55 1.81
CA ALA A 26 -9.31 6.58 1.14
C ALA A 26 -9.97 7.13 -0.15
N ALA A 27 -10.30 8.42 -0.20
CA ALA A 27 -10.93 9.00 -1.37
C ALA A 27 -9.93 9.16 -2.53
N SER A 28 -8.72 9.65 -2.24
CA SER A 28 -7.63 9.75 -3.22
C SER A 28 -7.22 8.37 -3.75
N ALA A 29 -7.13 7.37 -2.86
CA ALA A 29 -6.80 6.00 -3.26
C ALA A 29 -7.84 5.40 -4.23
N VAL A 30 -9.13 5.63 -3.98
CA VAL A 30 -10.20 5.17 -4.88
C VAL A 30 -10.15 5.89 -6.23
N ALA A 31 -9.89 7.20 -6.25
CA ALA A 31 -9.80 7.97 -7.48
C ALA A 31 -8.65 7.48 -8.39
N ILE A 32 -7.46 7.26 -7.81
CA ILE A 32 -6.30 6.73 -8.55
C ILE A 32 -6.55 5.29 -8.98
N ALA A 33 -7.11 4.45 -8.11
CA ALA A 33 -7.46 3.07 -8.47
C ALA A 33 -8.43 3.03 -9.66
N GLY A 34 -9.46 3.89 -9.66
CA GLY A 34 -10.38 4.05 -10.79
C GLY A 34 -9.66 4.45 -12.07
N HIS A 35 -8.80 5.47 -12.00
CA HIS A 35 -8.01 5.91 -13.14
C HIS A 35 -7.10 4.80 -13.71
N LEU A 36 -6.44 4.02 -12.86
CA LEU A 36 -5.60 2.89 -13.28
C LEU A 36 -6.40 1.75 -13.93
N GLN A 37 -7.71 1.64 -13.67
CA GLN A 37 -8.58 0.70 -14.39
C GLN A 37 -9.00 1.23 -15.77
N GLU A 38 -9.18 2.55 -15.90
CA GLU A 38 -9.65 3.20 -17.12
C GLU A 38 -8.51 3.53 -18.10
N CYS A 39 -7.30 3.79 -17.60
CA CYS A 39 -6.15 4.22 -18.40
C CYS A 39 -5.05 3.13 -18.44
N PRO A 40 -4.89 2.42 -19.58
CA PRO A 40 -3.87 1.36 -19.70
C PRO A 40 -2.44 1.90 -19.66
N ASP A 41 -2.20 3.11 -20.14
CA ASP A 41 -0.87 3.73 -20.13
C ASP A 41 -0.40 4.01 -18.70
N CYS A 42 -1.29 4.58 -17.87
CA CYS A 42 -0.99 4.82 -16.45
C CYS A 42 -0.88 3.50 -15.67
N ALA A 43 -1.68 2.48 -16.01
CA ALA A 43 -1.56 1.16 -15.43
C ALA A 43 -0.19 0.52 -15.71
N GLU A 44 0.35 0.70 -16.91
CA GLU A 44 1.66 0.16 -17.27
C GLU A 44 2.80 0.89 -16.56
N GLN A 45 2.75 2.23 -16.49
CA GLN A 45 3.70 3.01 -15.70
C GLN A 45 3.67 2.56 -14.22
N TYR A 46 2.49 2.40 -13.65
CA TYR A 46 2.33 1.90 -12.28
C TYR A 46 2.96 0.53 -12.05
N ARG A 47 2.79 -0.42 -12.99
CA ARG A 47 3.44 -1.74 -12.90
C ARG A 47 4.96 -1.63 -12.94
N LEU A 48 5.50 -0.76 -13.78
CA LEU A 48 6.95 -0.51 -13.83
C LEU A 48 7.45 0.02 -12.48
N GLU A 49 6.77 1.01 -11.91
CA GLU A 49 7.12 1.58 -10.61
C GLU A 49 7.04 0.53 -9.48
N GLN A 50 6.06 -0.37 -9.50
CA GLN A 50 6.00 -1.50 -8.57
C GLN A 50 7.25 -2.39 -8.68
N VAL A 51 7.67 -2.72 -9.90
CA VAL A 51 8.87 -3.56 -10.12
C VAL A 51 10.10 -2.84 -9.60
N VAL A 52 10.28 -1.56 -9.91
CA VAL A 52 11.40 -0.75 -9.42
C VAL A 52 11.43 -0.73 -7.89
N LYS A 53 10.30 -0.44 -7.25
CA LYS A 53 10.16 -0.44 -5.79
C LYS A 53 10.52 -1.79 -5.18
N SER A 54 10.06 -2.89 -5.79
CA SER A 54 10.37 -4.25 -5.33
C SER A 54 11.87 -4.57 -5.43
N LEU A 55 12.54 -4.12 -6.49
CA LEU A 55 13.97 -4.33 -6.70
C LEU A 55 14.81 -3.54 -5.69
N VAL A 56 14.45 -2.28 -5.45
CA VAL A 56 15.09 -1.44 -4.42
C VAL A 56 14.92 -2.06 -3.05
N HIS A 57 13.70 -2.44 -2.68
CA HIS A 57 13.43 -3.08 -1.39
C HIS A 57 14.25 -4.37 -1.22
N ARG A 58 14.35 -5.20 -2.26
CA ARG A 58 15.10 -6.46 -2.19
C ARG A 58 16.61 -6.25 -2.02
N THR A 59 17.15 -5.17 -2.58
CA THR A 59 18.61 -4.89 -2.56
C THR A 59 19.02 -4.11 -1.32
N CYS A 60 18.14 -3.24 -0.80
CA CYS A 60 18.45 -2.36 0.34
C CYS A 60 17.96 -2.91 1.68
N CYS A 61 17.00 -3.85 1.71
CA CYS A 61 16.40 -4.37 2.95
C CYS A 61 16.82 -5.81 3.29
N GLU A 62 18.01 -6.26 2.83
CA GLU A 62 18.57 -7.57 3.21
C GLU A 62 18.88 -7.71 4.71
N GLU A 63 18.75 -6.65 5.50
CA GLU A 63 18.73 -6.72 6.97
C GLU A 63 17.45 -7.40 7.46
N ARG A 64 17.52 -8.73 7.53
CA ARG A 64 16.47 -9.56 8.11
C ARG A 64 16.26 -9.14 9.57
N ALA A 65 15.02 -8.77 9.92
CA ALA A 65 14.67 -8.45 11.31
C ALA A 65 15.14 -9.57 12.25
N PRO A 66 15.78 -9.26 13.40
CA PRO A 66 16.29 -10.27 14.31
C PRO A 66 15.20 -11.26 14.69
N GLU A 67 15.52 -12.56 14.67
CA GLU A 67 14.53 -13.63 14.90
C GLU A 67 13.80 -13.45 16.24
N ALA A 68 14.53 -13.00 17.28
CA ALA A 68 13.97 -12.70 18.58
C ALA A 68 12.85 -11.63 18.53
N LEU A 69 12.97 -10.61 17.68
CA LEU A 69 11.94 -9.59 17.51
C LEU A 69 10.70 -10.19 16.83
N ARG A 70 10.91 -11.01 15.80
CA ARG A 70 9.84 -11.68 15.06
C ARG A 70 9.04 -12.62 15.97
N VAL A 71 9.73 -13.42 16.80
CA VAL A 71 9.11 -14.30 17.81
C VAL A 71 8.27 -13.49 18.80
N ARG A 72 8.80 -12.38 19.32
CA ARG A 72 8.08 -11.50 20.25
C ARG A 72 6.82 -10.90 19.64
N ILE A 73 6.89 -10.43 18.40
CA ILE A 73 5.73 -9.86 17.69
C ILE A 73 4.65 -10.93 17.49
N VAL A 74 5.03 -12.10 16.96
CA VAL A 74 4.07 -13.19 16.70
C VAL A 74 3.41 -13.65 18.00
N ALA A 75 4.18 -13.87 19.06
CA ALA A 75 3.66 -14.24 20.37
C ALA A 75 2.68 -13.20 20.93
N ARG A 76 2.95 -11.91 20.69
CA ARG A 76 2.07 -10.83 21.15
C ARG A 76 0.78 -10.75 20.35
N ILE A 77 0.82 -10.99 19.04
CA ILE A 77 -0.36 -11.01 18.17
C ILE A 77 -1.24 -12.23 18.46
N SER A 78 -0.63 -13.39 18.77
CA SER A 78 -1.36 -14.63 19.04
C SER A 78 -1.89 -14.77 20.48
N GLU A 79 -1.60 -13.80 21.35
CA GLU A 79 -2.07 -13.82 22.73
C GLU A 79 -3.60 -13.70 22.79
N VAL A 80 -4.28 -14.78 23.21
CA VAL A 80 -5.72 -14.78 23.43
C VAL A 80 -6.03 -14.06 24.75
N ARG A 81 -6.69 -12.90 24.66
CA ARG A 81 -7.14 -12.13 25.82
C ARG A 81 -8.56 -12.55 26.22
N ILE A 82 -8.68 -13.37 27.27
CA ILE A 82 -9.99 -13.70 27.86
C ILE A 82 -10.41 -12.56 28.78
N THR A 83 -11.43 -11.81 28.38
CA THR A 83 -12.07 -10.81 29.24
C THR A 83 -13.33 -11.41 29.84
N TYR A 84 -13.34 -11.64 31.14
CA TYR A 84 -14.54 -12.08 31.85
C TYR A 84 -15.44 -10.86 32.09
N ARG A 85 -16.48 -10.70 31.27
CA ARG A 85 -17.55 -9.75 31.55
C ARG A 85 -18.48 -10.36 32.60
N ARG A 86 -18.31 -10.00 33.88
CA ARG A 86 -19.36 -10.22 34.89
C ARG A 86 -20.59 -9.42 34.48
N GLN A 87 -21.66 -10.09 34.09
CA GLN A 87 -22.99 -9.50 34.02
C GLN A 87 -23.61 -9.62 35.42
N SER A 88 -23.91 -8.48 36.01
CA SER A 88 -24.83 -8.34 37.14
C SER A 88 -26.21 -8.00 36.60
#